data_AF-A0A811MZF1-F1
#
_entry.id   AF-A0A811MZF1-F1
#
_cell.length_a   1.000
_cell.length_b   1.000
_cell.length_c   1.000
_cell.angle_alpha   90.00
_cell.angle_beta   90.00
_cell.angle_gamma   90.00
#
_symmetry.space_group_name_H-M   'P 1'
#
loop_
_entity.id
_entity.type
_entity.pdbx_description
1 polymer ?
#
loop_
_entity_poly.entity_id
_entity_poly.type
_entity_poly.pdbx_seq_one_letter_code
_entity_poly.pdbx_strand_id
1 'polypeptide(L)'
;MAMEARRRVQDPVYGCAGIVDRLLGEIRAAQCELTRTQAQIAVHAAAARAPHPASAVDALAAAQHAPAAPLQQQDDDDDAREPFQGLDALLIDDYRWDALTRLL
;
A
#
# COMPACT_ATOMS: atom_id res chain seq x y z
N MET A 1 -25.35 17.77 -24.12
CA MET A 1 -26.80 18.07 -24.07
C MET A 1 -27.66 16.88 -24.49
N ALA A 2 -27.51 16.28 -25.69
CA ALA A 2 -28.39 15.22 -26.17
C ALA A 2 -28.45 13.94 -25.30
N MET A 3 -27.33 13.53 -24.71
CA MET A 3 -27.27 12.35 -23.84
C MET A 3 -28.06 12.55 -22.55
N GLU A 4 -27.89 13.68 -21.87
CA GLU A 4 -28.65 14.02 -20.66
C GLU A 4 -30.15 14.13 -20.95
N ALA A 5 -30.52 14.82 -22.02
CA ALA A 5 -31.91 14.94 -22.44
C ALA A 5 -32.56 13.57 -22.71
N ARG A 6 -31.86 12.69 -23.44
CA ARG A 6 -32.29 11.31 -23.67
C ARG A 6 -32.45 10.52 -22.37
N ARG A 7 -31.55 10.73 -21.40
CA ARG A 7 -31.65 10.05 -20.09
C ARG A 7 -32.83 10.54 -19.28
N ARG A 8 -33.13 11.85 -19.26
CA ARG A 8 -34.35 12.35 -18.59
C ARG A 8 -35.65 11.86 -19.23
N VAL A 9 -35.64 11.49 -20.51
CA VAL A 9 -36.80 10.82 -21.13
C VAL A 9 -36.92 9.36 -20.66
N GLN A 10 -35.81 8.67 -20.45
CA GLN A 10 -35.79 7.25 -20.02
C GLN A 10 -36.00 7.07 -18.52
N ASP A 11 -35.43 7.97 -17.73
CA ASP A 11 -35.55 8.07 -16.29
C ASP A 11 -35.90 9.53 -15.94
N PRO A 12 -37.20 9.86 -15.84
CA PRO A 12 -37.65 11.22 -15.59
C PRO A 12 -37.32 11.74 -14.19
N VAL A 13 -37.09 10.84 -13.23
CA VAL A 13 -36.89 11.20 -11.82
C VAL A 13 -35.42 11.51 -11.57
N TYR A 14 -34.52 10.62 -12.01
CA TYR A 14 -33.10 10.73 -11.71
C TYR A 14 -32.24 11.02 -12.96
N GLY A 15 -32.70 10.69 -14.17
CA GLY A 15 -31.98 10.97 -15.41
C GLY A 15 -30.54 10.44 -15.39
N CYS A 16 -29.56 11.34 -15.53
CA CYS A 16 -28.15 10.97 -15.39
C CYS A 16 -27.70 10.79 -13.93
N ALA A 17 -28.38 11.42 -12.96
CA ALA A 17 -27.99 11.35 -11.55
C ALA A 17 -28.03 9.92 -11.02
N GLY A 18 -29.02 9.11 -11.42
CA GLY A 18 -29.08 7.70 -11.02
C GLY A 18 -27.91 6.86 -11.53
N ILE A 19 -27.37 7.20 -12.72
CA ILE A 19 -26.17 6.54 -13.25
C ILE A 19 -24.94 6.98 -12.43
N VAL A 20 -24.84 8.27 -12.11
CA VAL A 20 -23.75 8.80 -11.29
C VAL A 20 -23.76 8.16 -9.90
N ASP A 21 -24.92 8.10 -9.23
CA ASP A 21 -25.07 7.50 -7.91
C ASP A 21 -24.69 6.02 -7.92
N ARG A 22 -25.11 5.29 -8.96
CA ARG A 22 -24.70 3.88 -9.13
C ARG A 22 -23.18 3.75 -9.29
N LEU A 23 -22.56 4.56 -10.15
CA LEU A 23 -21.12 4.53 -10.37
C LEU A 23 -20.35 4.90 -9.09
N LEU A 24 -20.83 5.87 -8.31
CA LEU A 24 -20.24 6.21 -7.02
C LEU A 24 -20.32 5.04 -6.03
N GLY A 25 -21.44 4.32 -6.01
CA GLY A 25 -21.58 3.09 -5.23
C GLY A 25 -20.58 2.01 -5.65
N GLU A 26 -20.41 1.79 -6.95
CA GLU A 26 -19.45 0.82 -7.51
C GLU A 26 -18.00 1.20 -7.19
N ILE A 27 -17.63 2.48 -7.34
CA ILE A 27 -16.31 3.00 -6.97
C ILE A 27 -16.03 2.77 -5.49
N ARG A 28 -16.99 3.09 -4.62
CA ARG A 28 -16.83 2.90 -3.17
C ARG A 28 -16.62 1.44 -2.80
N ALA A 29 -17.39 0.53 -3.42
CA ALA A 29 -17.22 -0.90 -3.20
C ALA A 29 -15.83 -1.38 -3.64
N ALA A 30 -15.37 -0.95 -4.82
CA ALA A 30 -14.05 -1.30 -5.33
C ALA A 30 -12.92 -0.78 -4.41
N GLN A 31 -13.05 0.45 -3.90
CA GLN A 31 -12.11 1.02 -2.93
C GLN A 31 -12.06 0.20 -1.63
N CYS A 32 -13.21 -0.23 -1.09
CA CYS A 32 -13.23 -1.07 0.10
C CYS A 32 -12.49 -2.40 -0.11
N GLU A 33 -12.70 -3.07 -1.24
CA GLU A 33 -12.00 -4.33 -1.55
C GLU A 33 -10.49 -4.13 -1.78
N LEU A 34 -10.10 -3.02 -2.41
CA LEU A 34 -8.70 -2.66 -2.56
C LEU A 34 -8.03 -2.47 -1.19
N THR A 35 -8.62 -1.65 -0.32
CA THR A 35 -8.11 -1.42 1.04
C THR A 35 -8.03 -2.73 1.84
N ARG A 36 -9.04 -3.60 1.71
CA ARG A 36 -9.03 -4.92 2.35
C ARG A 36 -7.85 -5.77 1.89
N THR A 37 -7.62 -5.83 0.58
CA THR A 37 -6.53 -6.62 0.00
C THR A 37 -5.18 -6.05 0.40
N GLN A 38 -5.01 -4.73 0.38
CA GLN A 38 -3.80 -4.06 0.84
C GLN A 38 -3.51 -4.36 2.32
N ALA A 39 -4.53 -4.33 3.18
CA ALA A 39 -4.38 -4.69 4.59
C ALA A 39 -3.94 -6.15 4.77
N GLN A 40 -4.51 -7.08 3.99
CA GLN A 40 -4.09 -8.48 4.01
C GLN A 40 -2.63 -8.65 3.59
N ILE A 41 -2.21 -7.99 2.50
CA ILE A 41 -0.83 -8.00 2.03
C ILE A 41 0.11 -7.46 3.13
N ALA A 42 -0.23 -6.34 3.76
CA ALA A 42 0.57 -5.74 4.83
C ALA A 42 0.74 -6.69 6.03
N VAL A 43 -0.34 -7.36 6.45
CA VAL A 43 -0.28 -8.36 7.54
C VAL A 43 0.62 -9.53 7.17
N HIS A 44 0.50 -10.07 5.95
CA HIS A 44 1.35 -11.17 5.49
C HIS A 44 2.82 -10.76 5.36
N ALA A 45 3.10 -9.56 4.85
CA ALA A 45 4.45 -9.02 4.76
C ALA A 45 5.07 -8.81 6.16
N ALA A 46 4.30 -8.29 7.12
CA ALA A 46 4.75 -8.13 8.50
C ALA A 46 5.03 -9.49 9.17
N ALA A 47 4.18 -10.49 8.95
CA ALA A 47 4.40 -11.85 9.46
C ALA A 47 5.65 -12.50 8.86
N ALA A 48 5.89 -12.32 7.56
CA ALA A 48 7.09 -12.83 6.89
C ALA A 48 8.39 -12.14 7.36
N ARG A 49 8.30 -10.90 7.85
CA ARG A 49 9.43 -10.13 8.39
C ARG A 49 9.62 -10.31 9.90
N ALA A 50 8.73 -11.05 10.58
CA ALA A 50 8.92 -11.37 11.98
C ALA A 50 10.18 -12.24 12.16
N PRO A 51 11.07 -11.94 13.13
CA PRO A 51 12.27 -12.74 13.33
C PRO A 51 11.87 -14.19 13.66
N HIS A 52 12.38 -15.14 12.90
CA HIS A 52 12.27 -16.55 13.26
C HIS A 52 12.91 -16.76 14.63
N PRO A 53 12.24 -17.45 15.58
CA PRO A 53 12.78 -17.67 16.93
C PRO A 53 14.11 -18.45 16.95
N ALA A 54 14.49 -19.08 15.83
CA ALA A 54 15.80 -19.70 15.64
C ALA A 54 16.96 -18.70 15.65
N SER A 55 16.78 -17.45 15.15
CA SER A 55 17.88 -16.46 15.16
C SER A 55 18.15 -15.87 16.55
N ALA A 56 17.15 -15.88 17.44
CA ALA A 56 17.29 -15.38 18.81
C ALA A 56 18.11 -16.34 19.68
N VAL A 57 17.98 -17.66 19.48
CA VAL A 57 18.79 -18.66 20.20
C VAL A 57 20.23 -18.72 19.69
N ASP A 58 20.46 -18.55 18.39
CA ASP A 58 21.81 -18.47 17.83
C ASP A 58 22.54 -17.18 18.25
N ALA A 59 21.85 -16.03 18.30
CA ALA A 59 22.40 -14.78 18.79
C ALA A 59 22.78 -14.84 20.28
N LEU A 60 21.96 -15.51 21.11
CA LEU A 60 22.25 -15.71 22.53
C LEU A 60 23.41 -16.71 22.73
N ALA A 61 23.53 -17.73 21.88
CA ALA A 61 24.66 -18.67 21.91
C ALA A 61 25.98 -18.00 21.48
N ALA A 62 25.97 -17.14 20.46
CA ALA A 62 27.14 -16.39 20.00
C ALA A 62 27.64 -15.36 21.04
N ALA A 63 26.73 -14.71 21.77
CA ALA A 63 27.09 -13.77 22.84
C ALA A 63 27.78 -14.43 24.05
N GLN A 64 27.63 -15.76 24.22
CA GLN A 64 28.23 -16.51 25.33
C GLN A 64 29.66 -16.99 25.03
N HIS A 65 30.19 -16.79 23.81
CA HIS A 65 31.46 -17.40 23.36
C HIS A 65 32.54 -16.43 22.86
N ALA A 66 32.44 -15.11 23.09
CA ALA A 66 33.43 -14.15 22.58
C ALA A 66 34.69 -14.00 23.48
N PRO A 67 35.92 -14.29 22.98
CA PRO A 67 37.14 -13.68 23.50
C PRO A 67 37.44 -12.36 22.76
N ALA A 68 38.27 -11.52 23.38
CA ALA A 68 38.62 -10.17 22.93
C ALA A 68 39.25 -10.11 21.52
N ALA A 69 38.93 -9.02 20.80
CA ALA A 69 39.21 -8.70 19.40
C ALA A 69 40.68 -8.78 18.94
N PRO A 70 40.90 -8.73 17.60
CA PRO A 70 41.48 -7.50 17.06
C PRO A 70 40.76 -6.93 15.83
N LEU A 71 41.00 -5.65 15.59
CA LEU A 71 40.53 -4.85 14.46
C LEU A 71 41.02 -5.42 13.12
N GLN A 72 40.09 -5.81 12.24
CA GLN A 72 40.35 -5.95 10.81
C GLN A 72 39.34 -5.11 10.02
N GLN A 73 39.90 -4.10 9.38
CA GLN A 73 39.32 -3.24 8.38
C GLN A 73 38.90 -4.09 7.17
N GLN A 74 37.64 -3.99 6.78
CA GLN A 74 37.09 -4.59 5.58
C GLN A 74 36.31 -3.49 4.86
N ASP A 75 37.07 -2.71 4.08
CA ASP A 75 36.57 -1.99 2.91
C ASP A 75 36.16 -3.03 1.85
N ASP A 76 35.25 -2.62 0.95
CA ASP A 76 34.67 -3.33 -0.20
C ASP A 76 33.47 -4.26 0.09
N ASP A 77 32.28 -3.66 0.12
CA ASP A 77 31.22 -3.85 -0.91
C ASP A 77 29.95 -3.06 -0.53
N ASP A 78 29.89 -1.80 -0.96
CA ASP A 78 28.72 -0.91 -0.93
C ASP A 78 27.70 -1.32 -2.01
N ASP A 79 27.20 -2.56 -1.99
CA ASP A 79 26.27 -3.05 -3.03
C ASP A 79 25.07 -3.84 -2.49
N ALA A 80 24.56 -3.41 -1.34
CA ALA A 80 23.25 -3.85 -0.84
C ALA A 80 22.48 -2.67 -0.21
N ARG A 81 22.34 -1.58 -0.97
CA ARG A 81 21.35 -0.54 -0.64
C ARG A 81 19.94 -1.13 -0.77
N GLU A 82 19.42 -1.58 0.37
CA GLU A 82 18.01 -1.61 0.80
C GLU A 82 16.96 -1.94 -0.29
N PRO A 83 16.50 -3.21 -0.39
CA PRO A 83 15.50 -3.64 -1.39
C PRO A 83 14.08 -3.05 -1.18
N PHE A 84 13.93 -2.06 -0.29
CA PHE A 84 12.64 -1.51 0.11
C PHE A 84 12.49 0.00 -0.10
N GLN A 85 13.47 0.69 -0.71
CA GLN A 85 13.32 2.11 -1.07
C GLN A 85 12.24 2.37 -2.15
N GLY A 86 11.61 1.32 -2.71
CA GLY A 86 10.54 1.44 -3.70
C GLY A 86 9.10 1.48 -3.15
N LEU A 87 8.90 1.28 -1.83
CA LEU A 87 7.55 1.24 -1.25
C LEU A 87 7.01 2.63 -0.89
N ASP A 88 7.88 3.57 -0.54
CA ASP A 88 7.47 4.95 -0.24
C ASP A 88 7.00 5.70 -1.49
N ALA A 89 7.57 5.39 -2.67
CA ALA A 89 7.13 5.98 -3.94
C ALA A 89 5.75 5.49 -4.41
N LEU A 90 5.33 4.28 -4.02
CA LEU A 90 4.01 3.73 -4.35
C LEU A 90 2.90 4.18 -3.38
N LEU A 91 3.27 4.69 -2.20
CA LEU A 91 2.31 5.20 -1.21
C LEU A 91 1.96 6.69 -1.43
N ILE A 92 2.79 7.42 -2.18
CA ILE A 92 2.66 8.89 -2.36
C ILE A 92 1.66 9.26 -3.48
N ASP A 93 1.36 8.38 -4.44
CA ASP A 93 0.53 8.72 -5.60
C ASP A 93 -1.00 8.61 -5.36
N ASP A 94 -1.45 7.96 -4.28
CA ASP A 94 -2.89 7.70 -4.05
C ASP A 94 -3.69 8.96 -3.63
N TYR A 95 -3.03 10.07 -3.28
CA TYR A 95 -3.69 11.27 -2.74
C TYR A 95 -3.79 12.48 -3.68
N ARG A 96 -3.58 12.35 -5.00
CA ARG A 96 -3.96 13.42 -5.93
C ARG A 96 -5.46 13.43 -6.27
N TRP A 97 -6.32 13.09 -5.30
CA TRP A 97 -7.77 13.33 -5.35
C TRP A 97 -8.17 14.72 -4.83
N ASP A 98 -7.29 15.40 -4.07
CA ASP A 98 -7.56 16.74 -3.49
C ASP A 98 -7.68 17.87 -4.54
N ALA A 99 -7.34 17.61 -5.80
CA ALA A 99 -7.54 18.57 -6.89
C ALA A 99 -9.01 18.63 -7.36
N LEU A 100 -9.81 17.58 -7.14
CA LEU A 100 -11.20 17.50 -7.61
C LEU A 100 -12.22 17.97 -6.57
N THR A 101 -11.87 17.96 -5.28
CA THR A 101 -12.72 18.46 -4.18
C THR A 101 -12.64 19.97 -3.95
N ARG A 102 -11.73 20.70 -4.63
CA ARG A 102 -11.62 22.17 -4.56
C ARG A 102 -12.38 22.93 -5.66
N LEU A 103 -13.11 22.24 -6.54
CA LEU A 103 -13.84 22.81 -7.67
C LEU A 103 -15.37 22.55 -7.63
N LEU A 104 -15.88 22.04 -6.51
CA LEU A 104 -17.31 21.92 -6.19
C LEU A 104 -17.61 22.72 -4.91
#